data_AF-A0A7W9Y4V0-F1
#
_entry.id   AF-A0A7W9Y4V0-F1
#
_cell.length_a   1.000
_cell.length_b   1.000
_cell.length_c   1.000
_cell.angle_alpha   90.00
_cell.angle_beta   90.00
_cell.angle_gamma   90.00
#
_symmetry.space_group_name_H-M   'P 1'
#
loop_
_entity.id
_entity.type
_entity.pdbx_description
1 polymer ?
#
loop_
_entity_poly.entity_id
_entity_poly.type
_entity_poly.pdbx_seq_one_letter_code
_entity_poly.pdbx_strand_id
1 'polypeptide(L)' 'MQWKPINTLIPNKLVFLLFDHLESAQWVGYVNEDGICEWPDKVRGYRPTGWQEVIVDLTRIKAIGG' A
#
# COMPACT_ATOMS: atom_id res chain seq x y z
N MET A 1 0.42 -0.25 -14.20
CA MET A 1 0.25 -0.19 -12.73
C MET A 1 -0.95 0.70 -12.47
N GLN A 2 -2.05 0.15 -11.96
CA GLN A 2 -3.32 0.87 -11.84
C GLN A 2 -3.62 1.06 -10.35
N TRP A 3 -3.68 2.32 -9.92
CA TRP A 3 -4.14 2.68 -8.58
C TRP A 3 -5.63 2.35 -8.48
N LYS A 4 -5.99 1.59 -7.45
CA LYS A 4 -7.36 1.22 -7.13
C LYS A 4 -7.93 2.22 -6.12
N PRO A 5 -9.24 2.49 -6.13
CA PRO A 5 -9.86 3.37 -5.14
C PRO A 5 -9.81 2.75 -3.75
N ILE A 6 -9.58 3.55 -2.70
CA ILE A 6 -9.43 3.08 -1.31
C ILE A 6 -10.59 2.21 -0.82
N ASN A 7 -11.79 2.37 -1.37
CA ASN A 7 -12.95 1.52 -1.07
C ASN A 7 -12.82 0.04 -1.46
N THR A 8 -11.78 -0.32 -2.22
CA THR A 8 -11.56 -1.69 -2.71
C THR A 8 -10.40 -2.41 -2.01
N LEU A 9 -9.91 -1.85 -0.90
CA LEU A 9 -8.85 -2.46 -0.08
C LEU A 9 -9.16 -3.91 0.25
N ILE A 10 -8.13 -4.75 0.15
CA ILE A 10 -8.23 -6.18 0.42
C ILE A 10 -7.52 -6.46 1.75
N PRO A 11 -8.17 -7.16 2.70
CA PRO A 11 -7.56 -7.54 3.97
C PRO A 11 -6.32 -8.41 3.78
N ASN A 12 -5.47 -8.42 4.81
CA ASN A 12 -4.25 -9.20 4.90
C ASN A 12 -3.25 -8.97 3.74
N LYS A 13 -3.09 -7.71 3.33
CA LYS A 13 -2.18 -7.31 2.23
C LYS A 13 -1.40 -6.05 2.53
N LEU A 14 -0.18 -6.00 1.99
CA LEU A 14 0.61 -4.78 1.91
C LEU A 14 0.20 -3.98 0.67
N VAL A 15 -0.08 -2.70 0.87
CA VAL A 15 -0.55 -1.79 -0.16
C VAL A 15 0.26 -0.49 -0.12
N PHE A 16 0.55 0.09 -1.27
CA PHE A 16 0.93 1.48 -1.39
C PHE A 16 -0.32 2.35 -1.33
N LEU A 17 -0.25 3.46 -0.64
CA LEU A 17 -1.32 4.45 -0.49
C LEU A 17 -0.89 5.73 -1.20
N LEU A 18 -1.80 6.28 -2.01
CA LEU A 18 -1.65 7.55 -2.69
C LEU A 18 -2.43 8.62 -1.94
N PHE A 19 -1.77 9.74 -1.67
CA PHE A 19 -2.37 10.90 -1.04
C PHE A 19 -2.25 12.08 -2.00
N ASP A 20 -3.38 12.59 -2.49
CA ASP A 20 -3.43 13.72 -3.42
C ASP A 20 -2.77 14.98 -2.83
N HIS A 21 -2.92 15.17 -1.51
CA HIS A 21 -2.31 16.26 -0.75
C HIS A 21 -0.80 16.16 -0.55
N LEU A 22 -0.19 15.01 -0.87
CA LEU A 22 1.25 14.80 -0.79
C LEU A 22 1.71 14.42 -2.20
N GLU A 23 1.84 15.43 -3.07
CA GLU A 23 2.07 15.35 -4.53
C GLU A 23 3.21 14.42 -5.01
N SER A 24 3.95 13.75 -4.12
CA SER A 24 4.96 12.75 -4.49
C SER A 24 5.22 11.67 -3.44
N ALA A 25 4.40 11.54 -2.39
CA ALA A 25 4.67 10.58 -1.33
C ALA A 25 3.80 9.32 -1.45
N GLN A 26 4.43 8.22 -1.86
CA GLN A 26 3.84 6.88 -1.78
C GLN A 26 4.13 6.30 -0.41
N TRP A 27 3.10 5.95 0.35
CA TRP A 27 3.27 5.36 1.69
C TRP A 27 2.87 3.90 1.69
N VAL A 28 3.53 3.09 2.50
CA VAL A 28 3.13 1.69 2.69
C VAL A 28 2.10 1.62 3.80
N GLY A 29 0.96 1.00 3.51
CA GLY A 29 -0.06 0.60 4.46
C GLY A 29 -0.18 -0.92 4.51
N TYR A 30 -0.47 -1.46 5.68
CA TYR A 30 -0.82 -2.86 5.87
C TYR A 30 -2.31 -2.97 6.18
N VAL A 31 -3.02 -3.79 5.42
CA VAL A 31 -4.41 -4.10 5.72
C VAL A 31 -4.43 -5.34 6.62
N ASN A 32 -4.95 -5.19 7.84
CA ASN A 32 -5.19 -6.32 8.74
C ASN A 32 -6.31 -7.22 8.23
N GLU A 33 -6.51 -8.36 8.89
CA GLU A 33 -7.59 -9.30 8.60
C GLU A 33 -8.99 -8.70 8.74
N ASP A 34 -9.16 -7.72 9.63
CA ASP A 34 -10.39 -6.93 9.79
C ASP A 34 -10.65 -5.94 8.64
N GLY A 35 -9.78 -5.88 7.63
CA GLY A 35 -9.86 -4.89 6.55
C GLY A 35 -9.43 -3.49 6.98
N ILE A 36 -8.92 -3.35 8.21
CA ILE A 36 -8.39 -2.09 8.72
C ILE A 36 -7.00 -1.87 8.14
N CYS A 37 -6.87 -0.81 7.36
CA CYS A 37 -5.57 -0.34 6.89
C CYS A 37 -4.88 0.45 7.99
N GLU A 38 -3.71 -0.01 8.40
CA GLU A 38 -2.78 0.70 9.25
C GLU A 38 -1.65 1.29 8.41
N TRP A 39 -1.33 2.56 8.66
CA TRP A 39 -0.28 3.29 7.97
C TRP A 39 0.42 4.23 8.96
N PRO A 40 1.64 4.69 8.66
CA PRO A 40 2.44 5.44 9.62
C PRO A 40 1.73 6.70 10.14
N ASP A 41 1.97 7.04 11.41
CA ASP A 41 1.29 8.13 12.13
C ASP A 41 1.41 9.48 11.40
N LYS A 42 2.52 9.69 10.69
CA LYS A 42 2.76 10.85 9.82
C LYS A 42 1.67 11.10 8.77
N VAL A 43 0.96 10.05 8.33
CA VAL A 43 -0.13 10.15 7.37
C VAL A 43 -1.47 9.64 7.91
N ARG A 44 -1.54 9.24 9.20
CA ARG A 44 -2.74 8.71 9.89
C ARG A 44 -3.93 9.66 9.96
N GLY A 45 -3.69 10.96 9.77
CA GLY A 45 -4.73 11.98 9.65
C GLY A 45 -5.24 12.25 8.22
N TYR A 46 -4.59 11.68 7.21
CA TYR A 46 -4.95 11.91 5.81
C TYR A 46 -5.72 10.71 5.27
N ARG A 47 -6.75 10.97 4.46
CA ARG A 47 -7.50 9.93 3.76
C ARG A 47 -6.82 9.66 2.42
N PRO A 48 -6.23 8.49 2.19
CA PRO A 48 -5.69 8.15 0.89
C PRO A 48 -6.80 8.10 -0.16
N THR A 49 -6.51 8.60 -1.36
CA THR A 49 -7.46 8.62 -2.48
C THR A 49 -7.38 7.33 -3.30
N GLY A 50 -6.20 6.73 -3.35
CA GLY A 50 -5.96 5.48 -4.05
C GLY A 50 -5.01 4.57 -3.28
N TRP A 51 -4.99 3.31 -3.68
CA TRP A 51 -4.06 2.32 -3.19
C TRP A 51 -3.58 1.41 -4.32
N GLN A 52 -2.47 0.73 -4.13
CA GLN A 52 -1.92 -0.23 -5.08
C GLN A 52 -1.33 -1.41 -4.30
N GLU A 53 -1.54 -2.63 -4.77
CA GLU A 53 -0.93 -3.82 -4.15
C GLU A 53 0.60 -3.74 -4.25
N VAL A 54 1.29 -3.91 -3.11
CA VAL A 54 2.74 -4.11 -3.09
C VAL A 54 2.98 -5.54 -3.59
N ILE A 55 3.23 -5.68 -4.90
CA ILE A 55 3.69 -6.94 -5.45
C ILE A 55 5.17 -7.06 -5.08
N VAL A 56 5.45 -7.59 -3.89
CA VAL A 56 6.79 -8.09 -3.58
C VAL A 56 6.96 -9.36 -4.40
N ASP A 57 7.57 -9.21 -5.57
CA ASP A 57 7.92 -10.32 -6.43
C ASP A 57 9.06 -11.09 -5.74
N LEU A 58 8.71 -11.96 -4.79
CA LEU A 58 9.67 -12.83 -4.08
C LEU A 58 10.44 -13.74 -5.05
N THR A 59 9.94 -13.91 -6.28
CA THR A 59 10.60 -14.60 -7.39
C THR A 59 11.87 -13.92 -7.89
N ARG A 60 12.04 -12.59 -7.72
CA ARG A 60 13.30 -11.91 -8.08
C ARG A 60 14.42 -12.05 -7.05
N ILE A 61 14.11 -12.37 -5.79
CA ILE A 61 15.14 -12.51 -4.75
C ILE A 61 15.95 -13.79 -4.96
N LYS A 62 15.40 -14.79 -5.65
CA LYS A 62 16.10 -16.05 -5.96
C LYS A 62 17.15 -15.93 -7.08
N ALA A 63 17.27 -14.78 -7.75
CA ALA A 63 18.21 -14.57 -8.86
C ALA A 63 19.52 -13.87 -8.46
N ILE A 64 19.67 -13.43 -7.21
CA ILE A 64 20.90 -12.81 -6.68
C ILE A 64 21.58 -13.71 -5.63
N GLY A 65 21.56 -15.01 -5.84
CA GLY A 65 22.18 -15.99 -4.97
C GLY A 65 22.56 -17.22 -5.78
N GLY A 66 23.34 -17.00 -6.84
CA GLY A 66 24.04 -18.02 -7.61
C GLY A 66 25.51 -18.02 -7.25
#